data_AF-A0A231UXH6-F1
#
_entry.id   AF-A0A231UXH6-F1
#
_cell.length_a   1.000
_cell.length_b   1.000
_cell.length_c   1.000
_cell.angle_alpha   90.00
_cell.angle_beta   90.00
_cell.angle_gamma   90.00
#
_symmetry.space_group_name_H-M   'P 1'
#
loop_
_entity.id
_entity.type
_entity.pdbx_description
1 polymer ?
#
loop_
_entity_poly.entity_id
_entity_poly.type
_entity_poly.pdbx_seq_one_letter_code
_entity_poly.pdbx_strand_id
1 'polypeptide(L)'
;MTKPQTDGAAMADDRTEALEALISRSVQDGRKPAPVDQWEPQNCRDIGLEIAADGTWTYKGSPITRQRMVQLFSSVLRKDTDGKTYLVTPVEKVLVNVADAHFMAVECASSGSGKTRVLTFRTNVGDLVEAGPDHPLRFEGAEDDGPLKPYLRVRGRLTALATRAVTYQLIEMAEPMTVGDVEVLALHSRGAVFPIAPMDRIEAMAE
;
A
#
# COMPACT_ATOMS: atom_id res chain seq x y z
N MET A 1 47.27 -12.86 0.37
CA MET A 1 46.14 -12.74 1.31
C MET A 1 44.89 -12.48 0.50
N THR A 2 44.19 -13.55 0.13
CA THR A 2 43.00 -13.48 -0.73
C THR A 2 41.78 -13.53 0.17
N LYS A 3 41.01 -12.45 0.26
CA LYS A 3 39.68 -12.47 0.88
C LYS A 3 38.70 -13.10 -0.12
N PRO A 4 37.91 -14.12 0.24
CA PRO A 4 36.66 -14.39 -0.46
C PRO A 4 35.58 -13.50 0.16
N GLN A 5 34.89 -12.72 -0.67
CA GLN A 5 33.75 -11.92 -0.24
C GLN A 5 32.72 -11.92 -1.37
N THR A 6 32.03 -13.06 -1.57
CA THR A 6 30.92 -13.14 -2.54
C THR A 6 29.81 -14.16 -2.22
N ASP A 7 29.80 -14.85 -1.08
CA ASP A 7 28.86 -15.97 -0.85
C ASP A 7 27.47 -15.56 -0.31
N GLY A 8 27.31 -14.34 0.21
CA GLY A 8 26.06 -13.90 0.86
C GLY A 8 24.90 -13.61 -0.11
N ALA A 9 25.20 -13.06 -1.29
CA ALA A 9 24.19 -12.66 -2.27
C ALA A 9 23.58 -13.86 -3.01
N ALA A 10 24.40 -14.86 -3.36
CA ALA A 10 23.96 -16.05 -4.09
C ALA A 10 23.02 -16.95 -3.25
N MET A 11 23.30 -17.11 -1.95
CA MET A 11 22.44 -17.90 -1.04
C MET A 11 21.11 -17.20 -0.70
N ALA A 12 21.05 -15.86 -0.78
CA ALA A 12 19.81 -15.11 -0.61
C ALA A 12 18.90 -15.24 -1.85
N ASP A 13 19.49 -15.23 -3.04
CA ASP A 13 18.79 -15.42 -4.31
C ASP A 13 18.11 -16.81 -4.38
N ASP A 14 18.87 -17.88 -4.06
CA ASP A 14 18.37 -19.28 -4.05
C ASP A 14 17.15 -19.50 -3.12
N ARG A 15 17.16 -18.89 -1.93
CA ARG A 15 16.00 -18.98 -1.00
C ARG A 15 14.81 -18.14 -1.45
N THR A 16 15.06 -17.02 -2.12
CA THR A 16 13.98 -16.16 -2.64
C THR A 16 13.30 -16.84 -3.82
N GLU A 17 14.04 -17.54 -4.67
CA GLU A 17 13.51 -18.37 -5.76
C GLU A 17 12.68 -19.54 -5.24
N ALA A 18 13.10 -20.20 -4.15
CA ALA A 18 12.30 -21.22 -3.50
C ALA A 18 10.94 -20.69 -3.00
N LEU A 19 10.92 -19.49 -2.41
CA LEU A 19 9.70 -18.82 -1.96
C LEU A 19 8.80 -18.43 -3.14
N GLU A 20 9.39 -17.87 -4.20
CA GLU A 20 8.68 -17.55 -5.44
C GLU A 20 8.00 -18.79 -6.04
N ALA A 21 8.70 -19.94 -6.07
CA ALA A 21 8.15 -21.18 -6.57
C ALA A 21 6.98 -21.71 -5.73
N LEU A 22 7.01 -21.53 -4.41
CA LEU A 22 5.92 -21.91 -3.51
C LEU A 22 4.66 -21.06 -3.77
N ILE A 23 4.82 -19.74 -3.85
CA ILE A 23 3.71 -18.83 -4.07
C ILE A 23 3.16 -18.95 -5.49
N SER A 24 4.03 -19.07 -6.49
CA SER A 24 3.64 -19.23 -7.90
C SER A 24 2.71 -20.43 -8.10
N ARG A 25 3.01 -21.58 -7.47
CA ARG A 25 2.16 -22.79 -7.51
C ARG A 25 0.77 -22.56 -6.93
N SER A 26 0.65 -21.69 -5.92
CA SER A 26 -0.62 -21.36 -5.27
C SER A 26 -1.46 -20.37 -6.07
N VAL A 27 -0.86 -19.63 -7.00
CA VAL A 27 -1.49 -18.55 -7.80
C VAL A 27 -1.86 -19.00 -9.22
N GLN A 28 -1.56 -20.25 -9.63
CA GLN A 28 -1.74 -20.73 -11.01
C GLN A 28 -3.20 -20.85 -11.50
N ASP A 29 -4.20 -20.63 -10.66
CA ASP A 29 -5.63 -20.69 -11.03
C ASP A 29 -6.16 -19.48 -11.81
N GLY A 30 -5.28 -18.79 -12.55
CA GLY A 30 -5.62 -17.99 -13.74
C GLY A 30 -6.67 -16.88 -13.55
N ARG A 31 -6.19 -15.62 -13.48
CA ARG A 31 -6.94 -14.35 -13.57
C ARG A 31 -7.76 -13.90 -12.36
N LYS A 32 -7.99 -14.73 -11.35
CA LYS A 32 -8.65 -14.27 -10.11
C LYS A 32 -7.61 -13.97 -9.04
N PRO A 33 -7.75 -12.89 -8.26
CA PRO A 33 -6.93 -12.68 -7.06
C PRO A 33 -6.97 -13.93 -6.20
N ALA A 34 -5.83 -14.32 -5.61
CA ALA A 34 -5.78 -15.44 -4.69
C ALA A 34 -6.83 -15.22 -3.58
N PRO A 35 -7.65 -16.23 -3.22
CA PRO A 35 -8.69 -16.10 -2.20
C PRO A 35 -8.07 -16.15 -0.80
N VAL A 36 -7.13 -15.24 -0.53
CA VAL A 36 -6.34 -15.19 0.70
C VAL A 36 -7.22 -15.11 1.93
N ASP A 37 -8.40 -14.50 1.85
CA ASP A 37 -9.35 -14.40 2.97
C ASP A 37 -10.05 -15.73 3.31
N GLN A 38 -9.95 -16.75 2.44
CA GLN A 38 -10.53 -18.09 2.67
C GLN A 38 -9.52 -19.06 3.30
N TRP A 39 -8.24 -18.70 3.37
CA TRP A 39 -7.19 -19.58 3.84
C TRP A 39 -6.81 -19.26 5.29
N GLU A 40 -6.94 -20.24 6.19
CA GLU A 40 -6.49 -20.10 7.57
C GLU A 40 -5.48 -21.20 7.92
N PRO A 41 -4.27 -21.18 7.33
CA PRO A 41 -3.25 -22.17 7.62
C PRO A 41 -2.71 -22.02 9.05
N GLN A 42 -2.47 -23.14 9.72
CA GLN A 42 -1.91 -23.16 11.09
C GLN A 42 -0.42 -22.84 11.13
N ASN A 43 0.30 -23.09 10.04
CA ASN A 43 1.73 -22.87 9.95
C ASN A 43 2.03 -21.39 9.74
N CYS A 44 2.53 -20.72 10.77
CA CYS A 44 2.99 -19.34 10.71
C CYS A 44 4.51 -19.29 10.88
N ARG A 45 5.21 -18.64 9.95
CA ARG A 45 6.67 -18.50 9.98
C ARG A 45 7.08 -17.05 9.84
N ASP A 46 8.15 -16.67 10.53
CA ASP A 46 8.89 -15.45 10.24
C ASP A 46 10.21 -15.83 9.57
N ILE A 47 10.45 -15.27 8.39
CA ILE A 47 11.67 -15.52 7.61
C ILE A 47 12.48 -14.24 7.39
N GLY A 48 12.06 -13.10 7.96
CA GLY A 48 12.67 -11.79 7.75
C GLY A 48 12.27 -11.13 6.44
N LEU A 49 10.99 -11.17 6.09
CA LEU A 49 10.43 -10.36 5.00
C LEU A 49 9.94 -9.02 5.53
N GLU A 50 10.28 -7.96 4.84
CA GLU A 50 9.92 -6.61 5.24
C GLU A 50 9.50 -5.75 4.04
N ILE A 51 8.62 -4.78 4.30
CA ILE A 51 8.26 -3.69 3.40
C ILE A 51 8.66 -2.40 4.11
N ALA A 52 9.68 -1.73 3.58
CA ALA A 52 10.14 -0.44 4.08
C ALA A 52 9.12 0.67 3.79
N ALA A 53 9.28 1.83 4.43
CA ALA A 53 8.33 2.94 4.31
C ALA A 53 8.25 3.55 2.89
N ASP A 54 9.26 3.32 2.06
CA ASP A 54 9.28 3.70 0.64
C ASP A 54 8.65 2.63 -0.29
N GLY A 55 8.17 1.52 0.28
CA GLY A 55 7.61 0.38 -0.44
C GLY A 55 8.65 -0.63 -0.95
N THR A 56 9.93 -0.47 -0.59
CA THR A 56 10.98 -1.45 -0.94
C THR A 56 10.78 -2.74 -0.16
N TRP A 57 10.72 -3.86 -0.88
CA TRP A 57 10.68 -5.19 -0.27
C TRP A 57 12.10 -5.64 0.05
N THR A 58 12.30 -6.19 1.25
CA THR A 58 13.58 -6.79 1.64
C THR A 58 13.37 -8.21 2.17
N TYR A 59 14.37 -9.05 1.95
CA TYR A 59 14.50 -10.35 2.58
C TYR A 59 15.82 -10.39 3.33
N LYS A 60 15.75 -10.50 4.66
CA LYS A 60 16.91 -10.48 5.56
C LYS A 60 17.84 -9.29 5.30
N GLY A 61 17.24 -8.12 5.11
CA GLY A 61 17.93 -6.86 4.85
C GLY A 61 18.45 -6.68 3.41
N SER A 62 18.32 -7.69 2.54
CA SER A 62 18.68 -7.56 1.12
C SER A 62 17.47 -7.15 0.28
N PRO A 63 17.54 -6.10 -0.55
CA PRO A 63 16.40 -5.65 -1.34
C PRO A 63 16.02 -6.64 -2.44
N ILE A 64 14.72 -6.84 -2.63
CA ILE A 64 14.15 -7.62 -3.73
C ILE A 64 13.83 -6.67 -4.88
N THR A 65 14.67 -6.67 -5.91
CA THR A 65 14.55 -5.74 -7.06
C THR A 65 13.74 -6.30 -8.22
N ARG A 66 13.47 -7.62 -8.23
CA ARG A 66 12.72 -8.30 -9.28
C ARG A 66 11.23 -7.94 -9.17
N GLN A 67 10.76 -6.97 -9.96
CA GLN A 67 9.41 -6.43 -9.79
C GLN A 67 8.28 -7.46 -9.97
N ARG A 68 8.46 -8.44 -10.86
CA ARG A 68 7.49 -9.53 -11.05
C ARG A 68 7.30 -10.38 -9.79
N MET A 69 8.36 -10.56 -9.02
CA MET A 69 8.34 -11.29 -7.76
C MET A 69 7.64 -10.47 -6.67
N VAL A 70 7.92 -9.17 -6.58
CA VAL A 70 7.20 -8.24 -5.68
C VAL A 70 5.70 -8.26 -5.98
N GLN A 71 5.31 -8.23 -7.25
CA GLN A 71 3.91 -8.36 -7.68
C GLN A 71 3.29 -9.67 -7.23
N LEU A 72 4.00 -10.79 -7.43
CA LEU A 72 3.54 -12.11 -6.97
C LEU A 72 3.30 -12.12 -5.46
N PHE A 73 4.27 -11.68 -4.66
CA PHE A 73 4.12 -11.63 -3.20
C PHE A 73 2.99 -10.70 -2.78
N SER A 74 2.85 -9.54 -3.42
CA SER A 74 1.76 -8.61 -3.15
C SER A 74 0.37 -9.24 -3.37
N SER A 75 0.23 -10.13 -4.36
CA SER A 75 -1.05 -10.77 -4.71
C SER A 75 -1.59 -11.71 -3.62
N VAL A 76 -0.69 -12.23 -2.77
CA VAL A 76 -1.02 -13.11 -1.65
C VAL A 76 -0.90 -12.42 -0.29
N LEU A 77 -0.71 -11.10 -0.27
CA LEU A 77 -0.58 -10.32 0.95
C LEU A 77 -1.95 -10.18 1.64
N ARG A 78 -1.99 -10.36 2.95
CA ARG A 78 -3.17 -10.16 3.80
C ARG A 78 -2.73 -9.54 5.12
N LYS A 79 -3.45 -8.51 5.57
CA LYS A 79 -3.32 -7.99 6.93
C LYS A 79 -4.45 -8.56 7.74
N ASP A 80 -4.14 -9.27 8.83
CA ASP A 80 -5.11 -9.98 9.65
C ASP A 80 -5.74 -9.07 10.72
N THR A 81 -6.74 -9.58 11.43
CA THR A 81 -7.42 -8.85 12.51
C THR A 81 -6.53 -8.59 13.72
N ASP A 82 -5.44 -9.35 13.86
CA ASP A 82 -4.38 -9.10 14.86
C ASP A 82 -3.48 -7.90 14.52
N GLY A 83 -3.71 -7.25 13.37
CA GLY A 83 -2.96 -6.10 12.89
C GLY A 83 -1.66 -6.45 12.18
N LYS A 84 -1.25 -7.71 12.12
CA LYS A 84 -0.03 -8.16 11.44
C LYS A 84 -0.30 -8.45 9.97
N THR A 85 0.75 -8.38 9.15
CA THR A 85 0.68 -8.60 7.71
C THR A 85 1.43 -9.87 7.33
N TYR A 86 0.90 -10.60 6.36
CA TYR A 86 1.40 -11.90 5.98
C TYR A 86 1.27 -12.18 4.49
N LEU A 87 2.16 -12.99 3.94
CA LEU A 87 1.92 -13.74 2.72
C LEU A 87 1.12 -14.99 3.09
N VAL A 88 -0.04 -15.18 2.47
CA VAL A 88 -0.94 -16.29 2.79
C VAL A 88 -1.04 -17.23 1.59
N THR A 89 -0.80 -18.51 1.84
CA THR A 89 -1.03 -19.61 0.90
C THR A 89 -1.96 -20.64 1.56
N PRO A 90 -2.48 -21.64 0.83
CA PRO A 90 -3.33 -22.67 1.43
C PRO A 90 -2.67 -23.44 2.59
N VAL A 91 -1.35 -23.57 2.58
CA VAL A 91 -0.61 -24.46 3.51
C VAL A 91 0.20 -23.70 4.56
N GLU A 92 0.56 -22.45 4.30
CA GLU A 92 1.39 -21.67 5.21
C GLU A 92 1.11 -20.16 5.12
N LYS A 93 1.50 -19.48 6.20
CA LYS A 93 1.46 -18.03 6.37
C LYS A 93 2.84 -17.53 6.77
N VAL A 94 3.35 -16.55 6.06
CA VAL A 94 4.68 -15.96 6.31
C VAL A 94 4.52 -14.53 6.76
N LEU A 95 5.07 -14.17 7.91
CA LEU A 95 5.04 -12.80 8.45
C LEU A 95 5.79 -11.84 7.52
N VAL A 96 5.19 -10.68 7.30
CA VAL A 96 5.78 -9.54 6.60
C VAL A 96 5.71 -8.33 7.52
N ASN A 97 6.88 -7.81 7.90
CA ASN A 97 6.96 -6.59 8.70
C ASN A 97 6.77 -5.38 7.79
N VAL A 98 5.75 -4.56 8.05
CA VAL A 98 5.43 -3.38 7.22
C VAL A 98 5.71 -2.13 8.03
N ALA A 99 6.61 -1.29 7.54
CA ALA A 99 7.06 -0.10 8.26
C ALA A 99 6.01 1.03 8.28
N ASP A 100 5.21 1.17 7.22
CA ASP A 100 4.18 2.21 7.10
C ASP A 100 2.94 1.68 6.36
N ALA A 101 3.00 1.61 5.03
CA ALA A 101 1.93 1.08 4.17
C ALA A 101 2.41 -0.14 3.36
N HIS A 102 1.44 -0.95 2.91
CA HIS A 102 1.71 -2.16 2.12
C HIS A 102 2.19 -1.83 0.70
N PHE A 103 1.73 -0.70 0.17
CA PHE A 103 2.00 -0.24 -1.18
C PHE A 103 2.28 1.26 -1.21
N MET A 104 2.80 1.75 -2.33
CA MET A 104 2.89 3.17 -2.63
C MET A 104 1.92 3.52 -3.75
N ALA A 105 1.09 4.56 -3.57
CA ALA A 105 0.32 5.14 -4.67
C ALA A 105 1.23 6.15 -5.41
N VAL A 106 1.70 5.73 -6.58
CA VAL A 106 2.77 6.42 -7.33
C VAL A 106 2.23 7.34 -8.42
N GLU A 107 0.99 7.13 -8.85
CA GLU A 107 0.30 8.00 -9.81
C GLU A 107 -1.17 8.15 -9.41
N CYS A 108 -1.75 9.29 -9.77
CA CYS A 108 -3.17 9.57 -9.65
C CYS A 108 -3.67 10.21 -10.95
N ALA A 109 -4.75 9.69 -11.50
CA ALA A 109 -5.49 10.28 -12.59
C ALA A 109 -6.84 10.78 -12.06
N SER A 110 -7.25 11.95 -12.50
CA SER A 110 -8.55 12.54 -12.18
C SER A 110 -9.40 12.61 -13.44
N SER A 111 -10.65 12.17 -13.33
CA SER A 111 -11.64 12.28 -14.40
C SER A 111 -12.93 12.87 -13.84
N GLY A 112 -13.66 13.63 -14.67
CA GLY A 112 -14.81 14.40 -14.19
C GLY A 112 -14.42 15.59 -13.30
N SER A 113 -15.41 16.18 -12.62
CA SER A 113 -15.22 17.35 -11.76
C SER A 113 -16.29 17.43 -10.67
N GLY A 114 -16.00 18.16 -9.58
CA GLY A 114 -16.90 18.28 -8.43
C GLY A 114 -17.41 16.91 -7.95
N LYS A 115 -18.73 16.78 -7.79
CA LYS A 115 -19.39 15.56 -7.26
C LYS A 115 -19.27 14.33 -8.16
N THR A 116 -18.99 14.50 -9.45
CA THR A 116 -18.82 13.38 -10.41
C THR A 116 -17.37 12.99 -10.60
N ARG A 117 -16.43 13.66 -9.92
CA ARG A 117 -15.01 13.35 -9.98
C ARG A 117 -14.76 11.88 -9.60
N VAL A 118 -13.80 11.27 -10.29
CA VAL A 118 -13.24 9.95 -9.98
C VAL A 118 -11.73 10.08 -9.97
N LEU A 119 -11.13 9.77 -8.83
CA LEU A 119 -9.69 9.68 -8.63
C LEU A 119 -9.25 8.22 -8.73
N THR A 120 -8.41 7.91 -9.72
CA THR A 120 -7.88 6.57 -9.96
C THR A 120 -6.38 6.56 -9.69
N PHE A 121 -5.96 5.71 -8.78
CA PHE A 121 -4.57 5.58 -8.35
C PHE A 121 -3.94 4.34 -8.96
N ARG A 122 -2.66 4.46 -9.32
CA ARG A 122 -1.79 3.32 -9.64
C ARG A 122 -0.82 3.09 -8.50
N THR A 123 -0.72 1.85 -8.03
CA THR A 123 0.27 1.48 -7.01
C THR A 123 1.63 1.15 -7.64
N ASN A 124 2.68 1.10 -6.81
CA ASN A 124 4.02 0.64 -7.23
C ASN A 124 4.01 -0.80 -7.77
N VAL A 125 3.07 -1.64 -7.34
CA VAL A 125 2.92 -3.01 -7.85
C VAL A 125 2.02 -3.09 -9.09
N GLY A 126 1.38 -1.99 -9.49
CA GLY A 126 0.59 -1.90 -10.73
C GLY A 126 -0.92 -2.06 -10.55
N ASP A 127 -1.42 -2.22 -9.32
CA ASP A 127 -2.85 -2.21 -9.05
C ASP A 127 -3.44 -0.84 -9.40
N LEU A 128 -4.60 -0.83 -10.07
CA LEU A 128 -5.42 0.35 -10.32
C LEU A 128 -6.59 0.36 -9.35
N VAL A 129 -6.73 1.44 -8.58
CA VAL A 129 -7.74 1.56 -7.52
C VAL A 129 -8.40 2.92 -7.60
N GLU A 130 -9.73 2.95 -7.66
CA GLU A 130 -10.49 4.19 -7.62
C GLU A 130 -10.85 4.52 -6.18
N ALA A 131 -10.55 5.74 -5.72
CA ALA A 131 -10.98 6.17 -4.40
C ALA A 131 -12.51 6.26 -4.36
N GLY A 132 -13.12 5.70 -3.31
CA GLY A 132 -14.56 5.62 -3.15
C GLY A 132 -14.95 5.01 -1.81
N PRO A 133 -16.24 4.71 -1.56
CA PRO A 133 -16.69 4.12 -0.30
C PRO A 133 -15.99 2.80 0.05
N ASP A 134 -15.68 1.97 -0.96
CA ASP A 134 -15.00 0.69 -0.78
C ASP A 134 -13.47 0.85 -0.65
N HIS A 135 -12.93 1.93 -1.21
CA HIS A 135 -11.52 2.27 -1.23
C HIS A 135 -11.31 3.69 -0.66
N PRO A 136 -11.62 3.92 0.63
CA PRO A 136 -11.55 5.24 1.21
C PRO A 136 -10.13 5.79 1.19
N LEU A 137 -10.04 7.09 0.95
CA LEU A 137 -8.84 7.89 1.13
C LEU A 137 -8.88 8.52 2.53
N ARG A 138 -7.81 8.33 3.31
CA ARG A 138 -7.67 8.86 4.66
C ARG A 138 -6.40 9.70 4.74
N PHE A 139 -6.44 10.82 5.44
CA PHE A 139 -5.31 11.71 5.62
C PHE A 139 -4.85 11.67 7.07
N GLU A 140 -3.54 11.54 7.28
CA GLU A 140 -2.90 11.66 8.60
C GLU A 140 -1.87 12.80 8.57
N GLY A 141 -1.53 13.33 9.74
CA GLY A 141 -0.53 14.39 9.91
C GLY A 141 -1.04 15.82 9.68
N ALA A 142 -2.23 15.98 9.09
CA ALA A 142 -2.81 17.30 8.83
C ALA A 142 -3.21 18.07 10.10
N GLU A 143 -3.43 17.36 11.22
CA GLU A 143 -3.89 17.95 12.49
C GLU A 143 -2.74 18.24 13.48
N ASP A 144 -1.58 17.61 13.30
CA ASP A 144 -0.49 17.58 14.31
C ASP A 144 0.84 18.14 13.78
N ASP A 145 0.79 19.06 12.80
CA ASP A 145 1.95 19.71 12.14
C ASP A 145 2.96 18.72 11.51
N GLY A 146 2.55 17.46 11.33
CA GLY A 146 3.32 16.41 10.66
C GLY A 146 3.24 16.49 9.14
N PRO A 147 4.08 15.73 8.41
CA PRO A 147 3.92 15.63 6.97
C PRO A 147 2.56 15.01 6.64
N LEU A 148 1.80 15.64 5.74
CA LEU A 148 0.53 15.09 5.26
C LEU A 148 0.76 13.73 4.58
N LYS A 149 0.09 12.69 5.08
CA LYS A 149 0.14 11.33 4.57
C LYS A 149 -1.23 10.84 4.11
N PRO A 150 -1.51 10.87 2.80
CA PRO A 150 -2.71 10.26 2.24
C PRO A 150 -2.56 8.74 2.12
N TYR A 151 -3.50 7.99 2.69
CA TYR A 151 -3.58 6.54 2.62
C TYR A 151 -4.84 6.10 1.87
N LEU A 152 -4.67 5.32 0.80
CA LEU A 152 -5.76 4.72 0.04
C LEU A 152 -5.96 3.26 0.45
N ARG A 153 -7.18 2.85 0.80
CA ARG A 153 -7.48 1.42 0.98
C ARG A 153 -7.52 0.71 -0.37
N VAL A 154 -6.58 -0.22 -0.59
CA VAL A 154 -6.45 -0.96 -1.86
C VAL A 154 -7.39 -2.16 -1.89
N ARG A 155 -7.34 -3.01 -0.87
CA ARG A 155 -8.21 -4.19 -0.71
C ARG A 155 -8.14 -4.69 0.72
N GLY A 156 -9.22 -5.29 1.23
CA GLY A 156 -9.27 -5.79 2.61
C GLY A 156 -8.80 -4.73 3.60
N ARG A 157 -7.71 -5.01 4.33
CA ARG A 157 -7.06 -4.08 5.28
C ARG A 157 -5.72 -3.53 4.77
N LEU A 158 -5.41 -3.72 3.48
CA LEU A 158 -4.17 -3.27 2.85
C LEU A 158 -4.34 -1.84 2.33
N THR A 159 -3.35 -1.00 2.60
CA THR A 159 -3.35 0.41 2.24
C THR A 159 -2.13 0.77 1.39
N ALA A 160 -2.31 1.75 0.52
CA ALA A 160 -1.23 2.40 -0.21
C ALA A 160 -0.99 3.81 0.37
N LEU A 161 0.26 4.16 0.65
CA LEU A 161 0.65 5.53 0.99
C LEU A 161 0.91 6.30 -0.30
N ALA A 162 0.27 7.46 -0.47
CA ALA A 162 0.56 8.34 -1.59
C ALA A 162 2.00 8.85 -1.52
N THR A 163 2.71 8.78 -2.64
CA THR A 163 4.00 9.45 -2.78
C THR A 163 3.84 10.96 -2.65
N ARG A 164 4.92 11.67 -2.32
CA ARG A 164 4.91 13.13 -2.23
C ARG A 164 4.34 13.81 -3.48
N ALA A 165 4.70 13.32 -4.66
CA ALA A 165 4.19 13.84 -5.93
C ALA A 165 2.65 13.70 -6.03
N VAL A 166 2.12 12.53 -5.69
CA VAL A 166 0.67 12.30 -5.66
C VAL A 166 0.01 13.14 -4.57
N THR A 167 0.61 13.28 -3.39
CA THR A 167 0.10 14.13 -2.30
C THR A 167 -0.09 15.57 -2.75
N TYR A 168 0.88 16.16 -3.46
CA TYR A 168 0.74 17.52 -3.98
C TYR A 168 -0.39 17.65 -5.00
N GLN A 169 -0.50 16.69 -5.93
CA GLN A 169 -1.63 16.67 -6.88
C GLN A 169 -2.98 16.58 -6.17
N LEU A 170 -3.08 15.81 -5.08
CA LEU A 170 -4.30 15.70 -4.29
C LEU A 170 -4.66 17.03 -3.63
N ILE A 171 -3.69 17.75 -3.06
CA ILE A 171 -3.92 19.05 -2.45
C ILE A 171 -4.39 20.07 -3.51
N GLU A 172 -3.77 20.11 -4.68
CA GLU A 172 -4.15 21.02 -5.78
C GLU A 172 -5.59 20.80 -6.27
N MET A 173 -6.09 19.56 -6.17
CA MET A 173 -7.46 19.22 -6.55
C MET A 173 -8.46 19.39 -5.40
N ALA A 174 -8.01 19.61 -4.17
CA ALA A 174 -8.90 19.69 -3.03
C ALA A 174 -9.67 21.02 -3.03
N GLU A 175 -10.92 20.96 -2.59
CA GLU A 175 -11.86 22.08 -2.61
C GLU A 175 -12.44 22.26 -1.19
N PRO A 176 -12.69 23.50 -0.75
CA PRO A 176 -13.41 23.74 0.50
C PRO A 176 -14.82 23.15 0.45
N MET A 177 -15.22 22.44 1.51
CA MET A 177 -16.53 21.81 1.63
C MET A 177 -17.02 21.88 3.07
N THR A 178 -18.33 21.98 3.24
CA THR A 178 -18.97 21.85 4.55
C THR A 178 -19.29 20.38 4.84
N VAL A 179 -18.70 19.82 5.89
CA VAL A 179 -19.00 18.48 6.40
C VAL A 179 -19.54 18.61 7.83
N GLY A 180 -20.85 18.40 7.98
CA GLY A 180 -21.54 18.77 9.22
C GLY A 180 -21.60 20.29 9.36
N ASP A 181 -21.09 20.82 10.47
CA ASP A 181 -20.99 22.27 10.74
C ASP A 181 -19.55 22.81 10.58
N VAL A 182 -18.64 22.02 10.00
CA VAL A 182 -17.23 22.36 9.85
C VAL A 182 -16.88 22.53 8.38
N GLU A 183 -16.17 23.61 8.05
CA GLU A 183 -15.56 23.79 6.74
C GLU A 183 -14.21 23.09 6.69
N VAL A 184 -14.05 22.19 5.72
CA VAL A 184 -12.87 21.35 5.55
C VAL A 184 -12.36 21.45 4.13
N LEU A 185 -11.05 21.38 3.96
CA LEU A 185 -10.45 21.10 2.66
C LEU A 185 -10.67 19.62 2.35
N ALA A 186 -11.31 19.28 1.24
CA ALA A 186 -11.70 17.91 0.95
C ALA A 186 -11.61 17.55 -0.54
N LEU A 187 -11.63 16.25 -0.81
CA LEU A 187 -11.68 15.70 -2.17
C LEU A 187 -12.99 14.96 -2.43
N HIS A 188 -13.49 15.09 -3.65
CA HIS A 188 -14.54 14.22 -4.18
C HIS A 188 -13.94 13.08 -4.99
N SER A 189 -14.45 11.86 -4.76
CA SER A 189 -14.29 10.77 -5.72
C SER A 189 -15.42 9.76 -5.58
N ARG A 190 -15.98 9.29 -6.71
CA ARG A 190 -17.02 8.24 -6.75
C ARG A 190 -18.21 8.56 -5.82
N GLY A 191 -18.62 9.83 -5.77
CA GLY A 191 -19.74 10.30 -4.93
C GLY A 191 -19.45 10.36 -3.43
N ALA A 192 -18.22 10.02 -2.98
CA ALA A 192 -17.77 10.18 -1.61
C ALA A 192 -16.99 11.50 -1.42
N VAL A 193 -16.90 11.93 -0.16
CA VAL A 193 -16.10 13.07 0.29
C VAL A 193 -14.99 12.56 1.20
N PHE A 194 -13.76 13.00 0.96
CA PHE A 194 -12.59 12.64 1.74
C PHE A 194 -11.99 13.92 2.35
N PRO A 195 -12.30 14.22 3.63
CA PRO A 195 -11.74 15.37 4.33
C PRO A 195 -10.23 15.23 4.51
N ILE A 196 -9.50 16.32 4.27
CA ILE A 196 -8.05 16.42 4.47
C ILE A 196 -7.76 17.07 5.82
N ALA A 197 -8.28 18.28 6.03
CA ALA A 197 -8.11 19.06 7.24
C ALA A 197 -9.20 20.14 7.36
N PRO A 198 -9.50 20.63 8.58
CA PRO A 198 -10.26 21.86 8.79
C PRO A 198 -9.64 23.08 8.08
N MET A 199 -10.46 23.98 7.53
CA MET A 199 -9.98 25.17 6.80
C MET A 199 -9.22 26.16 7.69
N ASP A 200 -9.65 26.34 8.94
CA ASP A 200 -8.97 27.20 9.93
C ASP A 200 -7.52 26.77 10.18
N ARG A 201 -7.25 25.47 10.15
CA ARG A 201 -5.89 24.91 10.24
C ARG A 201 -5.06 25.22 8.99
N ILE A 202 -5.65 25.11 7.81
CA ILE A 202 -4.96 25.43 6.55
C ILE A 202 -4.56 26.90 6.51
N GLU A 203 -5.46 27.79 6.94
CA GLU A 203 -5.19 29.23 7.03
C GLU A 203 -4.05 29.54 8.02
N ALA A 204 -4.05 28.92 9.20
CA ALA A 204 -2.99 29.08 10.19
C ALA A 204 -1.60 28.60 9.72
N MET A 205 -1.53 27.69 8.74
CA MET A 205 -0.26 27.24 8.13
C MET A 205 0.22 28.15 7.00
N ALA A 206 -0.65 29.02 6.48
CA ALA A 206 -0.37 29.94 5.38
C ALA A 206 0.11 31.33 5.85
N GLU A 207 -0.05 31.64 7.14
CA GLU A 207 0.50 32.83 7.82
C GLU A 207 1.93 32.62 8.33
#